data_AF-A0A533UMK5-F1
#
_entry.id   AF-A0A533UMK5-F1
#
_cell.length_a   1.000
_cell.length_b   1.000
_cell.length_c   1.000
_cell.angle_alpha   90.00
_cell.angle_beta   90.00
_cell.angle_gamma   90.00
#
_symmetry.space_group_name_H-M   'P 1'
#
loop_
_entity.id
_entity.type
_entity.pdbx_description
1 polymer ?
#
loop_
_entity_poly.entity_id
_entity_poly.type
_entity_poly.pdbx_seq_one_letter_code
_entity_poly.pdbx_strand_id
1 'polypeptide(L)'
;MSNVDENKLKIAGDSFSIHTLVVNKGDKVAIHFYNVDDNKSVRHNFIIGDPYKVNIDLGFGQNGNETFTGDKTGVFTYYCSYHLPVMTGQLVVVP
;
A
#
# COMPACT_ATOMS: atom_id res chain seq x y z
N MET A 1 -18.55 -8.29 9.17
CA MET A 1 -17.55 -8.29 8.08
C MET A 1 -16.59 -9.41 8.40
N SER A 2 -16.51 -10.44 7.56
CA SER A 2 -15.63 -11.58 7.79
C SER A 2 -14.19 -11.12 7.70
N ASN A 3 -13.44 -11.26 8.79
CA ASN A 3 -12.01 -10.98 8.84
C ASN A 3 -11.33 -11.76 7.72
N VAL A 4 -10.61 -11.06 6.86
CA VAL A 4 -9.80 -11.67 5.81
C VAL A 4 -8.56 -12.25 6.50
N ASP A 5 -8.26 -13.52 6.23
CA ASP A 5 -7.19 -14.28 6.89
C ASP A 5 -5.90 -14.16 6.06
N GLU A 6 -4.84 -13.58 6.63
CA GLU A 6 -3.55 -13.39 5.97
C GLU A 6 -2.93 -14.71 5.49
N ASN A 7 -3.13 -15.81 6.23
CA ASN A 7 -2.61 -17.12 5.86
C ASN A 7 -3.32 -17.69 4.62
N LYS A 8 -4.59 -17.32 4.41
CA LYS A 8 -5.30 -17.65 3.16
C LYS A 8 -4.81 -16.82 1.99
N LEU A 9 -4.45 -15.56 2.25
CA LEU A 9 -3.87 -14.67 1.23
C LEU A 9 -2.38 -14.93 0.97
N LYS A 10 -1.72 -15.70 1.84
CA LYS A 10 -0.27 -15.96 1.82
C LYS A 10 0.56 -14.68 1.84
N ILE A 11 0.09 -13.68 2.58
CA ILE A 11 0.82 -12.42 2.81
C ILE A 11 1.58 -12.62 4.12
N ALA A 12 2.87 -12.30 4.12
CA ALA A 12 3.65 -12.31 5.36
C ALA A 12 3.18 -11.16 6.27
N GLY A 13 3.25 -11.34 7.59
CA GLY A 13 3.00 -10.23 8.52
C GLY A 13 3.90 -9.03 8.20
N ASP A 14 3.38 -7.83 8.42
CA ASP A 14 4.07 -6.56 8.10
C ASP A 14 4.56 -6.49 6.64
N SER A 15 3.78 -7.03 5.69
CA SER A 15 4.11 -7.03 4.26
C SER A 15 2.94 -6.53 3.42
N PHE A 16 3.25 -5.78 2.36
CA PHE A 16 2.26 -5.49 1.33
C PHE A 16 2.10 -6.71 0.41
N SER A 17 0.88 -7.00 -0.01
CA SER A 17 0.61 -8.06 -0.99
C SER A 17 1.26 -7.80 -2.35
N ILE A 18 1.47 -6.52 -2.70
CA ILE A 18 2.17 -6.07 -3.89
C ILE A 18 3.45 -5.38 -3.43
N HIS A 19 4.60 -5.84 -3.92
CA HIS A 19 5.92 -5.26 -3.60
C HIS A 19 6.45 -4.33 -4.69
N THR A 20 5.95 -4.47 -5.93
CA THR A 20 6.29 -3.60 -7.05
C THR A 20 5.04 -3.31 -7.85
N LEU A 21 4.65 -2.04 -7.88
CA LEU A 21 3.56 -1.51 -8.68
C LEU A 21 4.16 -0.79 -9.90
N VAL A 22 4.00 -1.36 -11.10
CA VAL A 22 4.49 -0.75 -12.35
C VAL A 22 3.32 -0.08 -13.07
N VAL A 23 3.48 1.19 -13.43
CA VAL A 23 2.48 1.98 -14.15
C VAL A 23 3.16 2.82 -15.23
N ASN A 24 2.43 3.20 -16.27
CA ASN A 24 2.93 4.12 -17.29
C ASN A 24 2.71 5.56 -16.87
N LYS A 25 3.54 6.46 -17.41
CA LYS A 25 3.37 7.89 -17.19
C LYS A 25 1.99 8.34 -17.67
N GLY A 26 1.25 9.01 -16.80
CA GLY A 26 -0.09 9.51 -17.09
C GLY A 26 -1.22 8.54 -16.75
N ASP A 27 -0.92 7.32 -16.32
CA ASP A 27 -1.94 6.40 -15.81
C ASP A 27 -2.63 7.00 -14.58
N LYS A 28 -3.96 6.87 -14.53
CA LYS A 28 -4.76 7.15 -13.34
C LYS A 28 -4.83 5.87 -12.50
N VAL A 29 -4.14 5.87 -11.38
CA VAL A 29 -3.95 4.70 -10.53
C VAL A 29 -4.88 4.79 -9.33
N ALA A 30 -5.74 3.80 -9.14
CA ALA A 30 -6.58 3.65 -7.96
C ALA A 30 -6.00 2.57 -7.04
N ILE A 31 -5.66 2.93 -5.81
CA ILE A 31 -5.20 2.01 -4.77
C ILE A 31 -6.41 1.62 -3.94
N HIS A 32 -6.60 0.30 -3.76
CA HIS A 32 -7.54 -0.27 -2.80
C HIS A 32 -6.72 -1.00 -1.73
N PHE A 33 -6.66 -0.43 -0.53
CA PHE A 33 -5.86 -0.97 0.56
C PHE A 33 -6.77 -1.57 1.64
N TYR A 34 -6.43 -2.75 2.11
CA TYR A 34 -7.17 -3.51 3.11
C TYR A 34 -6.20 -3.92 4.22
N ASN A 35 -6.52 -3.57 5.47
CA ASN A 35 -5.80 -4.10 6.61
C ASN A 35 -6.40 -5.47 6.97
N VAL A 36 -5.66 -6.53 6.64
CA VAL A 36 -6.06 -7.93 6.79
C VAL A 36 -5.37 -8.62 7.98
N ASP A 37 -4.63 -7.86 8.78
CA ASP A 37 -3.93 -8.33 9.97
C ASP A 37 -4.89 -9.06 10.91
N ASP A 38 -4.45 -10.16 11.54
CA ASP A 38 -5.28 -10.91 12.48
C ASP A 38 -5.29 -10.28 13.89
N ASN A 39 -4.32 -9.39 14.16
CA ASN A 39 -4.20 -8.67 15.40
C ASN A 39 -5.02 -7.37 15.37
N LYS A 40 -6.05 -7.33 16.21
CA LYS A 40 -7.02 -6.21 16.29
C LYS A 40 -6.44 -4.87 16.73
N SER A 41 -5.26 -4.85 17.34
CA SER A 41 -4.58 -3.60 17.73
C SER A 41 -3.69 -3.03 16.64
N VAL A 42 -3.39 -3.80 15.58
CA VAL A 42 -2.43 -3.37 14.57
C VAL A 42 -3.06 -2.40 13.58
N ARG A 43 -2.31 -1.34 13.28
CA ARG A 43 -2.62 -0.36 12.24
C ARG A 43 -1.56 -0.44 11.15
N HIS A 44 -1.99 -0.22 9.93
CA HIS A 44 -1.11 -0.12 8.77
C HIS A 44 -1.46 1.13 7.99
N ASN A 45 -0.46 1.72 7.34
CA ASN A 45 -0.70 2.75 6.33
C ASN A 45 0.02 2.44 5.02
N PHE A 46 -0.54 2.96 3.93
CA PHE A 46 0.06 2.96 2.61
C PHE A 46 0.40 4.40 2.26
N ILE A 47 1.68 4.74 2.35
CA ILE A 47 2.18 6.10 2.08
C ILE A 47 3.01 6.09 0.80
N ILE A 48 2.70 6.98 -0.14
CA ILE A 48 3.65 7.44 -1.16
C ILE A 48 3.89 8.91 -0.91
N GLY A 49 5.15 9.29 -0.65
CA GLY A 49 5.53 10.68 -0.41
C GLY A 49 5.41 11.57 -1.65
N ASP A 50 6.14 12.69 -1.66
CA ASP A 50 6.19 13.57 -2.82
C ASP A 50 6.72 12.81 -4.07
N PRO A 51 6.13 13.03 -5.27
CA PRO A 51 5.10 14.04 -5.57
C PRO A 51 3.65 13.56 -5.37
N TYR A 52 3.41 12.27 -5.09
CA TYR A 52 2.07 11.68 -5.16
C TYR A 52 1.20 11.92 -3.95
N LYS A 53 1.80 12.13 -2.77
CA LYS A 53 1.11 12.51 -1.51
C LYS A 53 -0.06 11.57 -1.15
N VAL A 54 0.12 10.27 -1.40
CA VAL A 54 -0.85 9.23 -1.05
C VAL A 54 -0.66 8.85 0.41
N ASN A 55 -1.74 8.76 1.17
CA ASN A 55 -1.74 8.28 2.55
C ASN A 55 -3.08 7.66 2.94
N ILE A 56 -3.10 6.33 3.01
CA ILE A 56 -4.25 5.56 3.50
C ILE A 56 -3.89 4.93 4.85
N ASP A 57 -4.45 5.41 5.96
CA ASP A 57 -4.22 4.87 7.33
C ASP A 57 -5.43 4.06 7.82
N LEU A 58 -5.21 2.77 8.13
CA LEU A 58 -6.24 1.80 8.43
C LEU A 58 -5.97 1.05 9.74
N GLY A 59 -6.99 0.95 10.59
CA GLY A 59 -7.01 -0.03 11.67
C GLY A 59 -7.43 -1.42 11.19
N PHE A 60 -7.36 -2.40 12.09
CA PHE A 60 -7.77 -3.78 11.83
C PHE A 60 -9.10 -3.90 11.08
N GLY A 61 -9.12 -4.72 10.02
CA GLY A 61 -10.31 -5.04 9.23
C GLY A 61 -10.90 -3.88 8.43
N GLN A 62 -10.25 -2.71 8.43
CA GLN A 62 -10.68 -1.56 7.65
C GLN A 62 -10.11 -1.62 6.22
N ASN A 63 -10.73 -0.87 5.33
CA ASN A 63 -10.26 -0.65 3.97
C ASN A 63 -10.37 0.83 3.61
N GLY A 64 -9.55 1.26 2.65
CA GLY A 64 -9.52 2.61 2.15
C GLY A 64 -9.12 2.63 0.67
N ASN A 65 -9.40 3.76 0.03
CA ASN A 65 -9.05 3.97 -1.36
C ASN A 65 -8.48 5.36 -1.57
N GLU A 66 -7.55 5.47 -2.51
CA GLU A 66 -7.01 6.73 -2.96
C GLU A 66 -6.67 6.63 -4.44
N THR A 67 -6.65 7.75 -5.14
CA THR A 67 -6.33 7.82 -6.56
C THR A 67 -5.30 8.89 -6.81
N PHE A 68 -4.28 8.55 -7.59
CA PHE A 68 -3.25 9.49 -8.04
C PHE A 68 -2.98 9.29 -9.54
N THR A 69 -2.31 10.27 -10.15
CA THR A 69 -1.82 10.15 -11.52
C THR A 69 -0.34 9.86 -11.47
N GLY A 70 0.14 8.83 -12.17
CA GLY A 70 1.56 8.52 -12.31
C GLY A 70 2.27 9.53 -13.24
N ASP A 71 2.35 10.80 -12.87
CA ASP A 71 2.82 11.88 -13.76
C ASP A 71 4.35 12.07 -13.79
N LYS A 72 5.04 11.62 -12.74
CA LYS A 72 6.51 11.67 -12.62
C LYS A 72 7.15 10.31 -12.86
N THR A 73 7.95 10.15 -13.92
CA THR A 73 8.74 8.93 -14.12
C THR A 73 9.78 8.75 -13.02
N GLY A 74 10.01 7.50 -12.60
CA GLY A 74 10.96 7.18 -11.55
C GLY A 74 10.56 5.97 -10.71
N VAL A 75 11.34 5.70 -9.67
CA VAL A 75 11.05 4.71 -8.63
C VAL A 75 10.78 5.44 -7.32
N PHE A 76 9.64 5.16 -6.71
CA PHE A 76 9.20 5.80 -5.47
C PHE A 76 8.84 4.73 -4.46
N THR A 77 9.37 4.83 -3.25
CA THR A 77 9.02 3.89 -2.19
C THR A 77 7.60 4.18 -1.70
N TYR A 78 6.79 3.14 -1.60
CA TYR A 78 5.65 3.16 -0.68
C TYR A 78 5.98 2.35 0.57
N TYR A 79 5.47 2.81 1.71
CA TYR A 79 5.82 2.21 2.99
C TYR A 79 4.68 2.33 3.99
N CYS A 80 4.73 1.47 5.01
CA CYS A 80 3.97 1.63 6.24
C CYS A 80 4.87 2.25 7.31
N SER A 81 4.49 3.42 7.83
CA SER A 81 5.29 4.12 8.85
C SER A 81 5.31 3.42 10.21
N TYR A 82 4.30 2.58 10.50
CA TYR A 82 4.23 1.82 11.74
C TYR A 82 5.22 0.65 11.77
N HIS A 83 5.59 0.10 10.62
CA HIS A 83 6.41 -1.11 10.48
C HIS A 83 7.62 -0.89 9.57
N LEU A 84 8.28 0.26 9.69
CA LEU A 84 9.59 0.48 9.07
C LEU A 84 10.69 -0.29 9.85
N PRO A 85 11.72 -0.80 9.16
CA PRO A 85 11.97 -0.69 7.71
C PRO A 85 11.35 -1.84 6.89
N VAL A 86 10.57 -2.74 7.50
CA VAL A 86 10.23 -4.05 6.91
C VAL A 86 9.06 -3.98 5.93
N MET A 87 8.06 -3.14 6.20
CA MET A 87 6.85 -3.05 5.38
C MET A 87 7.01 -1.96 4.32
N THR A 88 7.69 -2.31 3.22
CA THR A 88 8.01 -1.42 2.11
C THR A 88 7.75 -2.08 0.75
N GLY A 89 7.52 -1.26 -0.27
CA GLY A 89 7.49 -1.65 -1.67
C GLY A 89 7.79 -0.45 -2.57
N GLN A 90 7.64 -0.62 -3.87
CA GLN A 90 8.01 0.41 -4.84
C GLN A 90 6.95 0.64 -5.93
N LEU A 91 6.64 1.91 -6.17
CA LEU A 91 5.98 2.39 -7.37
C LEU A 91 7.05 2.65 -8.43
N VAL A 92 6.92 2.03 -9.60
CA VAL A 92 7.76 2.25 -10.76
C VAL A 92 6.91 2.90 -11.84
N VAL A 93 7.20 4.16 -12.15
CA VAL A 93 6.54 4.90 -13.22
C VAL A 93 7.44 4.92 -14.44
N VAL A 94 7.07 4.14 -15.45
CA VAL A 94 7.80 4.06 -16.72
C VAL A 94 7.33 5.15 -17.69
N PRO A 95 8.19 5.58 -18.65
CA PRO A 95 7.84 6.62 -19.63
C PRO A 95 6.58 6.35 -20.45
#